data_AF-A0A2P8L6F4-F1
#
_entry.id   AF-A0A2P8L6F4-F1
#
_cell.length_a   1.000
_cell.length_b   1.000
_cell.length_c   1.000
_cell.angle_alpha   90.00
_cell.angle_beta   90.00
_cell.angle_gamma   90.00
#
_symmetry.space_group_name_H-M   'P 1'
#
loop_
_entity.id
_entity.type
_entity.pdbx_description
1 polymer ?
#
loop_
_entity_poly.entity_id
_entity_poly.type
_entity_poly.pdbx_seq_one_letter_code
_entity_poly.pdbx_strand_id
1 'polypeptide(L)'
;MSVTAEIEAIMASPDTSDWLKNALTSALKRDCNNAVGDAEFLFHVLERHTIEILEAARTTLNLRPDLDQYSSADLGLSAQGISR
;
A
#
# COMPACT_ATOMS: atom_id res chain seq x y z
N MET A 1 -18.90 17.41 -14.24
CA MET A 1 -17.53 17.96 -14.28
C MET A 1 -16.93 17.53 -15.61
N SER A 2 -16.16 18.37 -16.30
CA SER A 2 -15.51 17.94 -17.56
C SER A 2 -14.26 17.11 -17.25
N VAL A 3 -13.89 16.20 -18.16
CA VAL A 3 -12.65 15.40 -18.04
C VAL A 3 -11.43 16.31 -17.92
N THR A 4 -11.41 17.44 -18.61
CA THR A 4 -10.36 18.46 -18.49
C THR A 4 -10.24 19.00 -17.06
N ALA A 5 -11.36 19.31 -16.40
CA ALA A 5 -11.34 19.80 -15.02
C ALA A 5 -10.87 18.73 -14.02
N GLU A 6 -11.14 17.46 -14.30
CA GLU A 6 -10.64 16.33 -13.50
C GLU A 6 -9.12 16.16 -13.65
N ILE A 7 -8.60 16.24 -14.88
CA ILE A 7 -7.15 16.24 -15.15
C ILE A 7 -6.48 17.39 -14.41
N GLU A 8 -7.03 18.61 -14.51
CA GLU A 8 -6.49 19.79 -13.82
C GLU A 8 -6.48 19.60 -12.29
N ALA A 9 -7.55 19.01 -11.73
CA ALA A 9 -7.61 18.71 -10.29
C ALA A 9 -6.55 17.70 -9.85
N ILE A 10 -6.33 16.62 -10.63
CA ILE A 10 -5.27 15.64 -10.37
C ILE A 10 -3.89 16.31 -10.43
N MET A 11 -3.65 17.16 -11.43
CA MET A 11 -2.37 17.84 -11.60
C MET A 11 -2.10 18.87 -10.49
N ALA A 12 -3.14 19.57 -10.01
CA ALA A 12 -3.04 20.58 -8.97
C ALA A 12 -2.98 20.01 -7.54
N SER A 13 -3.43 18.76 -7.34
CA SER A 13 -3.47 18.12 -6.03
C SER A 13 -2.04 17.87 -5.49
N PRO A 14 -1.69 18.37 -4.29
CA PRO A 14 -0.40 18.08 -3.67
C PRO A 14 -0.27 16.61 -3.21
N ASP A 15 -1.40 15.95 -2.92
CA ASP A 15 -1.46 14.56 -2.46
C ASP A 15 -1.30 13.55 -3.61
N THR A 16 -1.47 14.02 -4.85
CA THR A 16 -1.24 13.19 -6.03
C THR A 16 0.26 13.00 -6.25
N SER A 17 0.67 11.74 -6.32
CA SER A 17 2.08 11.37 -6.49
C SER A 17 2.66 11.90 -7.80
N ASP A 18 3.95 12.22 -7.78
CA ASP A 18 4.68 12.66 -8.97
C ASP A 18 4.65 11.60 -10.08
N TRP A 19 4.65 10.31 -9.70
CA TRP A 19 4.54 9.22 -10.66
C TRP A 19 3.24 9.31 -11.46
N LEU A 20 2.10 9.51 -10.80
CA LEU A 20 0.80 9.60 -11.47
C LEU A 20 0.69 10.87 -12.33
N LYS A 21 1.18 12.01 -11.84
CA LYS A 21 1.21 13.27 -12.61
C LYS A 21 2.04 13.13 -13.89
N ASN A 22 3.20 12.49 -13.79
CA ASN A 22 4.08 12.26 -14.93
C ASN A 22 3.49 11.26 -15.93
N ALA A 23 2.84 10.19 -15.45
CA ALA A 23 2.14 9.23 -16.29
C ALA A 23 1.00 9.91 -17.06
N LEU A 24 0.15 10.69 -16.38
CA LEU A 24 -0.95 11.43 -17.00
C LEU A 24 -0.45 12.45 -18.02
N THR A 25 0.58 13.22 -17.69
CA THR A 25 1.21 14.18 -18.61
C THR A 25 1.75 13.48 -19.86
N SER A 26 2.35 12.30 -19.71
CA SER A 26 2.92 11.54 -20.82
C SER A 26 1.82 10.94 -21.71
N ALA A 27 0.75 10.41 -21.10
CA ALA A 27 -0.41 9.86 -21.80
C ALA A 27 -1.10 10.92 -22.67
N LEU A 28 -1.31 12.11 -22.12
CA LEU A 28 -1.95 13.23 -22.83
C LEU A 28 -1.11 13.79 -24.00
N LYS A 29 0.21 13.55 -24.00
CA LYS A 29 1.13 14.05 -25.05
C LYS A 29 1.29 13.11 -26.25
N ARG A 30 1.17 11.79 -26.08
CA ARG A 30 1.44 10.79 -27.15
C ARG A 30 0.17 10.25 -27.79
N ASP A 31 -0.57 9.44 -27.03
CA ASP A 31 -1.83 8.79 -27.42
C ASP A 31 -2.43 8.15 -26.16
N CYS A 32 -3.58 8.65 -25.73
CA CYS A 32 -4.25 8.17 -24.53
C CYS A 32 -4.76 6.73 -24.68
N ASN A 33 -5.03 6.22 -25.89
CA ASN A 33 -5.52 4.84 -26.06
C ASN A 33 -4.45 3.81 -25.68
N ASN A 34 -3.21 4.02 -26.12
CA ASN A 34 -2.10 3.13 -25.74
C ASN A 34 -1.80 3.23 -24.24
N ALA A 35 -1.84 4.44 -23.68
CA ALA A 35 -1.57 4.66 -22.26
C ALA A 35 -2.61 3.97 -21.35
N VAL A 36 -3.87 3.85 -21.78
CA VAL A 36 -4.89 3.08 -21.05
C VAL A 36 -4.53 1.60 -21.02
N GLY A 37 -4.12 1.02 -22.15
CA GLY A 37 -3.68 -0.38 -22.20
C GLY A 37 -2.44 -0.65 -21.33
N ASP A 38 -1.46 0.26 -21.35
CA ASP A 38 -0.27 0.17 -20.49
C ASP A 38 -0.64 0.26 -19.00
N ALA A 39 -1.60 1.13 -18.64
CA ALA A 39 -2.09 1.28 -17.27
C ALA A 39 -2.83 0.03 -16.77
N GLU A 40 -3.68 -0.57 -17.61
CA GLU A 40 -4.38 -1.83 -17.30
C GLU A 40 -3.38 -2.98 -17.10
N PHE A 41 -2.40 -3.10 -18.01
CA PHE A 41 -1.35 -4.10 -17.87
C PHE A 41 -0.54 -3.91 -16.58
N LEU A 42 -0.16 -2.68 -16.27
CA LEU A 42 0.56 -2.35 -15.03
C LEU A 42 -0.26 -2.70 -13.78
N PHE A 43 -1.56 -2.39 -13.77
CA PHE A 43 -2.46 -2.75 -12.67
C PHE A 43 -2.42 -4.26 -12.40
N HIS A 44 -2.60 -5.09 -13.43
CA HIS A 44 -2.58 -6.55 -13.27
C HIS A 44 -1.22 -7.10 -12.80
N VAL A 45 -0.11 -6.50 -13.23
CA VAL A 45 1.22 -6.88 -12.73
C VAL A 45 1.37 -6.56 -11.25
N LEU A 46 1.01 -5.34 -10.84
CA LEU A 46 1.14 -4.89 -9.44
C LEU A 46 0.18 -5.62 -8.51
N GLU A 47 -1.04 -5.91 -8.96
CA GLU A 47 -2.02 -6.70 -8.22
C GLU A 47 -1.46 -8.09 -7.88
N ARG A 48 -0.97 -8.84 -8.88
CA ARG A 48 -0.36 -10.15 -8.66
C ARG A 48 0.85 -10.07 -7.74
N HIS A 49 1.72 -9.09 -7.95
CA HIS A 49 2.91 -8.92 -7.12
C HIS A 49 2.56 -8.63 -5.65
N THR A 50 1.52 -7.83 -5.41
CA THR A 50 1.06 -7.51 -4.05
C THR A 50 0.46 -8.74 -3.36
N ILE A 51 -0.29 -9.56 -4.11
CA ILE A 51 -0.79 -10.84 -3.61
C ILE A 51 0.38 -11.75 -3.24
N GLU A 52 1.35 -11.94 -4.13
CA GLU A 52 2.53 -12.78 -3.86
C GLU A 52 3.30 -12.32 -2.60
N ILE A 53 3.49 -11.01 -2.43
CA ILE A 53 4.14 -10.45 -1.23
C ILE A 53 3.33 -10.77 0.03
N LEU A 54 2.00 -10.58 -0.02
CA LEU A 54 1.12 -10.86 1.11
C LEU A 54 1.13 -12.34 1.49
N GLU A 55 1.12 -13.24 0.50
CA GLU A 55 1.18 -14.69 0.72
C GLU A 55 2.53 -15.14 1.28
N ALA A 56 3.62 -14.55 0.80
CA ALA A 56 4.96 -14.78 1.35
C ALA A 56 5.06 -14.31 2.81
N ALA A 57 4.51 -13.14 3.12
CA ALA A 57 4.47 -12.60 4.48
C ALA A 57 3.63 -13.51 5.42
N ARG A 58 2.45 -13.95 4.97
CA ARG A 58 1.58 -14.88 5.71
C ARG A 58 2.29 -16.21 5.98
N THR A 59 2.99 -16.75 5.00
CA THR A 59 3.76 -18.00 5.16
C THR A 59 4.89 -17.80 6.17
N THR A 60 5.61 -16.68 6.12
CA THR A 60 6.67 -16.35 7.08
C THR A 60 6.15 -16.24 8.51
N LEU A 61 4.98 -15.62 8.70
CA LEU A 61 4.33 -15.50 10.01
C LEU A 61 3.80 -16.85 10.50
N ASN A 62 3.19 -17.66 9.64
CA ASN A 62 2.71 -19.00 9.99
C ASN A 62 3.86 -19.98 10.30
N LEU A 63 5.05 -19.72 9.75
CA LEU A 63 6.29 -20.45 10.05
C LEU A 63 7.06 -19.87 11.26
N ARG A 64 6.56 -18.81 11.90
CA ARG A 64 7.02 -18.31 13.21
C ARG A 64 6.02 -18.69 14.33
N PRO A 65 5.97 -19.97 14.75
CA PRO A 65 5.17 -20.41 15.89
C PRO A 65 5.73 -19.94 17.25
N ASP A 66 6.86 -19.21 17.26
CA ASP A 66 7.59 -18.78 18.46
C ASP A 66 7.10 -17.45 19.07
N LEU A 67 6.23 -16.71 18.38
CA LEU A 67 5.67 -15.45 18.92
C LEU A 67 4.51 -15.65 19.90
N ASP A 68 3.91 -16.84 19.95
CA ASP A 68 2.91 -17.21 20.97
C ASP A 68 3.54 -17.59 22.33
N GLN A 69 4.88 -17.69 22.42
CA GLN A 69 5.57 -18.07 23.67
C GLN A 69 5.81 -16.91 24.64
N TYR A 70 5.61 -15.65 24.23
CA TYR A 70 5.51 -14.55 25.18
C TYR A 70 4.08 -14.44 25.70
N SER A 71 3.71 -15.44 26.51
CA SER A 71 2.56 -15.33 27.41
C SER A 71 2.73 -14.07 28.25
N SER A 72 1.67 -13.28 28.40
CA SER A 72 1.59 -12.08 29.24
C SER A 72 1.91 -12.31 30.74
N ALA A 73 2.34 -13.51 31.12
CA ALA A 73 2.73 -13.91 32.46
C ALA A 73 4.10 -13.38 32.91
N ASP A 74 4.98 -12.92 31.99
CA ASP A 74 6.31 -12.38 32.35
C ASP A 74 6.34 -10.88 32.64
N LEU A 75 5.21 -10.17 32.50
CA LEU A 75 5.03 -8.87 33.13
C LEU A 75 4.61 -9.11 34.59
N GLY A 76 5.56 -9.54 35.41
CA GLY A 76 5.44 -9.60 36.85
C GLY A 76 5.09 -8.22 37.40
N LEU A 77 3.79 -7.90 37.43
CA LEU A 77 3.24 -6.87 38.30
C LEU A 77 3.54 -7.34 39.73
N SER A 78 4.65 -6.84 40.27
CA SER A 78 4.92 -6.89 41.70
C SER A 78 3.91 -5.98 42.39
N ALA A 79 2.70 -6.51 42.58
CA ALA A 79 1.75 -5.99 43.55
C ALA A 79 2.22 -6.45 44.93
N GLN A 80 3.26 -5.83 45.47
CA GLN A 80 3.59 -5.91 46.89
C GLN A 80 3.76 -4.51 47.48
N GLY A 81 2.76 -4.10 48.26
CA GLY A 81 2.99 -3.39 49.50
C GLY A 81 3.04 -1.86 49.45
N ILE A 82 1.93 -1.20 49.13
CA ILE A 82 1.63 0.07 49.82
C ILE A 82 0.97 -0.31 51.15
N SER A 83 1.76 -0.37 52.22
CA SER A 83 1.25 -0.34 53.58
C SER A 83 1.73 0.94 54.26
N ARG A 84 0.76 1.83 54.44
CA ARG A 84 0.64 3.01 55.32
C ARG A 84 1.85 3.92 55.52
#